data_AF-A0A960MS82-F1
#
_entry.id   AF-A0A960MS82-F1
#
_cell.length_a   1.000
_cell.length_b   1.000
_cell.length_c   1.000
_cell.angle_alpha   90.00
_cell.angle_beta   90.00
_cell.angle_gamma   90.00
#
_symmetry.space_group_name_H-M   'P 1'
#
loop_
_entity.id
_entity.type
_entity.pdbx_description
1 polymer ?
#
loop_
_entity_poly.entity_id
_entity_poly.type
_entity_poly.pdbx_seq_one_letter_code
_entity_poly.pdbx_strand_id
1 'polypeptide(L)'
;MAIIQDWKFRSRSHHCCYTGEPFADGEEFYTCIFIDPQSDGYLRRDYAAKNWSLIRKNLDPPPFSFWKSTYEAPQTEEKTEAIEEHSAEATLRRMIDENDSATENARFILALMLERKKTLRPVDEKESDSGTGKLIFYEHKQTGEVFIVTDPQLKLNDIEAVQQEVAALLGGKINQENATPDAEDSPEALATEATSETSVPTVETPTDTADQENPPDPLEEE
;
A
#
# COMPACT_ATOMS: atom_id res chain seq x y z
N MET A 1 -28.36 4.71 9.36
CA MET A 1 -27.06 4.98 10.02
C MET A 1 -26.58 3.64 10.56
N ALA A 2 -25.72 2.96 9.80
CA ALA A 2 -25.12 1.72 10.27
C ALA A 2 -23.98 2.11 11.22
N ILE A 3 -24.10 1.69 12.48
CA ILE A 3 -23.04 1.83 13.45
C ILE A 3 -22.07 0.68 13.16
N ILE A 4 -20.98 0.99 12.47
CA ILE A 4 -19.87 0.07 12.24
C ILE A 4 -19.08 0.02 13.56
N GLN A 5 -19.41 -0.95 14.42
CA GLN A 5 -18.65 -1.22 15.64
C GLN A 5 -17.84 -2.52 15.47
N ASP A 6 -16.61 -2.45 15.97
CA ASP A 6 -15.58 -3.50 16.12
C ASP A 6 -14.59 -3.68 14.95
N TRP A 7 -13.70 -2.69 14.80
CA TRP A 7 -12.41 -2.83 14.11
C TRP A 7 -11.27 -3.14 15.07
N LYS A 8 -11.42 -4.22 15.83
CA LYS A 8 -10.40 -4.61 16.80
C LYS A 8 -9.17 -5.13 16.06
N PHE A 9 -8.08 -4.37 16.13
CA PHE A 9 -6.75 -4.88 15.84
C PHE A 9 -6.55 -6.23 16.51
N ARG A 10 -6.28 -7.28 15.73
CA ARG A 10 -5.99 -8.60 16.26
C ARG A 10 -4.52 -8.86 16.10
N SER A 11 -3.82 -8.90 17.23
CA SER A 11 -2.50 -9.48 17.32
C SER A 11 -2.52 -10.91 16.77
N ARG A 12 -1.34 -11.38 16.35
CA ARG A 12 -1.15 -12.75 15.88
C ARG A 12 -1.62 -13.76 16.91
N SER A 13 -2.32 -14.81 16.47
CA SER A 13 -2.65 -15.95 17.30
C SER A 13 -1.40 -16.77 17.59
N HIS A 14 -1.27 -17.27 18.82
CA HIS A 14 -0.21 -18.21 19.18
C HIS A 14 -0.59 -19.67 18.87
N HIS A 15 -1.80 -19.92 18.38
CA HIS A 15 -2.31 -21.26 18.08
C HIS A 15 -2.98 -21.32 16.72
N CYS A 16 -2.86 -22.47 16.06
CA CYS A 16 -3.56 -22.80 14.83
C CYS A 16 -5.07 -22.89 15.09
N CYS A 17 -5.87 -22.13 14.35
CA CYS A 17 -7.33 -22.11 14.48
C CYS A 17 -7.99 -23.45 14.11
N TYR A 18 -7.32 -24.30 13.32
CA TYR A 18 -7.87 -25.59 12.91
C TYR A 18 -7.54 -26.73 13.89
N THR A 19 -6.29 -26.82 14.36
CA THR A 19 -5.85 -27.92 15.23
C THR A 19 -5.88 -27.55 16.71
N GLY A 20 -5.88 -26.25 17.04
CA GLY A 20 -5.69 -25.75 18.41
C GLY A 20 -4.25 -25.89 18.93
N GLU A 21 -3.32 -26.41 18.12
CA GLU A 21 -1.92 -26.58 18.52
C GLU A 21 -1.20 -25.22 18.54
N PRO A 22 -0.28 -24.99 19.49
CA PRO A 22 0.55 -23.79 19.51
C PRO A 22 1.52 -23.79 18.33
N PHE A 23 1.84 -22.60 17.82
CA PHE A 23 2.89 -22.44 16.81
C PHE A 23 4.28 -22.54 17.46
N ALA A 24 5.19 -23.22 16.78
CA ALA A 24 6.61 -23.22 17.13
C ALA A 24 7.32 -21.99 16.59
N ASP A 25 8.39 -21.55 17.25
CA ASP A 25 9.23 -20.45 16.75
C ASP A 25 9.77 -20.78 15.34
N GLY A 26 9.68 -19.81 14.42
CA GLY A 26 10.01 -19.99 13.01
C GLY A 26 8.97 -20.78 12.20
N GLU A 27 7.87 -21.26 12.81
CA GLU A 27 6.84 -22.00 12.08
C GLU A 27 6.10 -21.11 11.09
N GLU A 28 5.94 -21.60 9.87
CA GLU A 28 5.17 -20.90 8.85
C GLU A 28 3.66 -21.15 9.04
N PHE A 29 2.90 -20.08 8.94
CA PHE A 29 1.45 -20.12 9.04
C PHE A 29 0.80 -19.15 8.05
N TYR A 30 -0.50 -19.29 7.85
CA TYR A 30 -1.31 -18.38 7.05
C TYR A 30 -2.18 -17.52 7.97
N THR A 31 -2.02 -16.20 7.87
CA THR A 31 -2.98 -15.25 8.43
C THR A 31 -4.12 -15.10 7.44
N CYS A 32 -5.36 -15.24 7.91
CA CYS A 32 -6.56 -15.14 7.09
C CYS A 32 -7.52 -14.11 7.70
N ILE A 33 -8.01 -13.20 6.87
CA ILE A 33 -9.01 -12.21 7.21
C ILE A 33 -10.33 -12.61 6.57
N PHE A 34 -11.39 -12.64 7.39
CA PHE A 34 -12.76 -12.93 6.98
C PHE A 34 -13.63 -11.70 7.26
N ILE A 35 -14.69 -11.52 6.49
CA ILE A 35 -15.75 -10.56 6.86
C ILE A 35 -16.52 -11.17 8.02
N ASP A 36 -16.74 -10.39 9.08
CA ASP A 36 -17.55 -10.82 10.21
C ASP A 36 -19.03 -10.88 9.80
N PRO A 37 -19.73 -12.02 9.94
CA PRO A 37 -21.17 -12.06 9.66
C PRO A 37 -22.02 -11.32 10.69
N GLN A 38 -21.48 -11.04 11.88
CA GLN A 38 -22.21 -10.44 13.00
C GLN A 38 -21.96 -8.94 13.16
N SER A 39 -20.92 -8.41 12.52
CA SER A 39 -20.55 -7.00 12.54
C SER A 39 -20.12 -6.54 11.15
N ASP A 40 -20.00 -5.24 10.89
CA ASP A 40 -19.45 -4.72 9.63
C ASP A 40 -17.91 -4.65 9.69
N GLY A 41 -17.30 -5.70 10.25
CA GLY A 41 -15.89 -5.77 10.63
C GLY A 41 -15.15 -6.98 10.04
N TYR A 42 -13.91 -7.17 10.49
CA TYR A 42 -13.04 -8.25 10.00
C TYR A 42 -12.63 -9.20 11.12
N LEU A 43 -12.62 -10.50 10.83
CA LEU A 43 -12.15 -11.56 11.73
C LEU A 43 -10.81 -12.12 11.22
N ARG A 44 -9.81 -12.08 12.09
CA ARG A 44 -8.53 -12.77 11.86
C ARG A 44 -8.59 -14.22 12.35
N ARG A 45 -8.08 -15.15 11.54
CA ARG A 45 -7.75 -16.53 11.95
C ARG A 45 -6.42 -16.94 11.35
N ASP A 46 -5.62 -17.64 12.15
CA ASP A 46 -4.29 -18.10 11.74
C ASP A 46 -4.28 -19.63 11.64
N TYR A 47 -3.69 -20.16 10.57
CA TYR A 47 -3.68 -21.61 10.28
C TYR A 47 -2.26 -22.09 9.99
N ALA A 48 -1.83 -23.19 10.60
CA ALA A 48 -0.54 -23.80 10.32
C ALA A 48 -0.40 -24.15 8.82
N ALA A 49 0.75 -23.82 8.22
CA ALA A 49 0.95 -24.01 6.79
C ALA A 49 0.79 -25.47 6.36
N LYS A 50 1.15 -26.42 7.24
CA LYS A 50 1.01 -27.88 7.03
C LYS A 50 -0.42 -28.31 6.66
N ASN A 51 -1.44 -27.60 7.16
CA ASN A 51 -2.85 -27.93 6.96
C ASN A 51 -3.55 -27.01 5.96
N TRP A 52 -2.88 -25.96 5.47
CA TRP A 52 -3.52 -24.87 4.74
C TRP A 52 -4.22 -25.32 3.45
N SER A 53 -3.57 -26.14 2.63
CA SER A 53 -4.13 -26.64 1.36
C SER A 53 -5.43 -27.45 1.55
N LEU A 54 -5.56 -28.14 2.69
CA LEU A 54 -6.77 -28.88 3.05
C LEU A 54 -7.85 -27.92 3.54
N ILE A 55 -7.50 -27.01 4.46
CA ILE A 55 -8.43 -26.06 5.07
C ILE A 55 -9.03 -25.12 4.02
N ARG A 56 -8.18 -24.51 3.18
CA ARG A 56 -8.59 -23.50 2.19
C ARG A 56 -9.67 -24.00 1.24
N LYS A 57 -9.63 -25.27 0.85
CA LYS A 57 -10.63 -25.88 -0.05
C LYS A 57 -12.01 -26.06 0.60
N ASN A 58 -12.06 -26.08 1.93
CA ASN A 58 -13.26 -26.39 2.71
C ASN A 58 -13.75 -25.18 3.54
N LEU A 59 -13.10 -24.02 3.42
CA LEU A 59 -13.55 -22.79 4.07
C LEU A 59 -14.71 -22.17 3.30
N ASP A 60 -15.84 -22.01 3.98
CA ASP A 60 -17.03 -21.34 3.47
C ASP A 60 -17.57 -20.37 4.55
N PRO A 61 -17.59 -19.04 4.30
CA PRO A 61 -17.05 -18.37 3.11
C PRO A 61 -15.51 -18.45 3.04
N PRO A 62 -14.92 -18.28 1.85
CA PRO A 62 -13.47 -18.14 1.72
C PRO A 62 -12.98 -16.87 2.44
N PRO A 63 -11.70 -16.81 2.85
CA PRO A 63 -11.13 -15.60 3.42
C PRO A 63 -11.15 -14.46 2.39
N PHE A 64 -11.46 -13.25 2.87
CA PHE A 64 -11.40 -12.01 2.11
C PHE A 64 -9.96 -11.67 1.68
N SER A 65 -9.01 -11.87 2.60
CA SER A 65 -7.58 -11.71 2.36
C SER A 65 -6.81 -12.79 3.13
N PHE A 66 -5.68 -13.25 2.59
CA PHE A 66 -4.80 -14.17 3.30
C PHE A 66 -3.36 -14.07 2.77
N TRP A 67 -2.39 -14.21 3.66
CA TRP A 67 -0.96 -14.23 3.31
C TRP A 67 -0.21 -15.17 4.26
N LYS A 68 1.02 -15.51 3.85
CA LYS A 68 1.91 -16.39 4.62
C LYS A 68 2.81 -15.53 5.52
N SER A 69 2.93 -15.91 6.78
CA SER A 69 3.82 -15.27 7.76
C SER A 69 4.63 -16.33 8.51
N THR A 70 5.70 -15.88 9.17
CA THR A 70 6.52 -16.69 10.05
C THR A 70 6.19 -16.34 11.49
N TYR A 71 5.95 -17.35 12.32
CA TYR A 71 5.67 -17.15 13.73
C TYR A 71 6.98 -16.88 14.48
N GLU A 72 6.98 -15.83 15.28
CA GLU A 72 8.07 -15.47 16.17
C GLU A 72 7.55 -15.63 17.60
N ALA A 73 8.15 -16.56 18.36
CA ALA A 73 7.75 -16.77 19.74
C ALA A 73 8.07 -15.51 20.57
N PRO A 74 7.17 -15.07 21.47
CA PRO A 74 7.46 -13.96 22.37
C PRO A 74 8.74 -14.25 23.16
N GLN A 75 9.80 -13.48 22.91
CA GLN A 75 11.04 -13.57 23.69
C GLN A 75 10.68 -13.17 25.13
N THR A 76 10.95 -14.04 26.10
CA THR A 76 10.54 -13.87 27.52
C THR A 76 11.10 -12.59 28.19
N GLU A 77 11.95 -11.81 27.51
CA GLU A 77 12.58 -10.59 28.03
C GLU A 77 12.38 -9.33 27.17
N GLU A 78 11.58 -9.36 26.10
CA GLU A 78 11.29 -8.12 25.37
C GLU A 78 10.24 -7.32 26.14
N LYS A 79 10.76 -6.43 26.99
CA LYS A 79 10.16 -5.15 27.36
C LYS A 79 9.30 -4.72 26.18
N THR A 80 7.98 -4.93 26.28
CA THR A 80 7.02 -4.32 25.37
C THR A 80 7.43 -2.87 25.36
N GLU A 81 8.04 -2.40 24.26
CA GLU A 81 8.31 -0.99 24.10
C GLU A 81 6.92 -0.40 24.19
N ALA A 82 6.63 0.17 25.36
CA ALA A 82 5.34 0.75 25.65
C ALA A 82 5.17 1.76 24.53
N ILE A 83 4.29 1.44 23.59
CA ILE A 83 4.07 2.24 22.41
C ILE A 83 3.78 3.61 22.95
N GLU A 84 4.71 4.53 22.73
CA GLU A 84 4.61 5.85 23.34
C GLU A 84 3.25 6.39 22.94
N GLU A 85 2.49 6.91 23.91
CA GLU A 85 1.08 7.29 23.72
C GLU A 85 0.92 8.33 22.59
N HIS A 86 1.99 9.05 22.26
CA HIS A 86 2.10 10.02 21.18
C HIS A 86 2.87 9.53 19.94
N SER A 87 3.19 8.24 19.86
CA SER A 87 3.82 7.67 18.68
C SER A 87 2.87 7.72 17.48
N ALA A 88 3.45 7.72 16.26
CA ALA A 88 2.67 7.65 15.03
C ALA A 88 1.77 6.40 14.97
N GLU A 89 2.20 5.30 15.59
CA GLU A 89 1.44 4.05 15.67
C GLU A 89 0.27 4.14 16.66
N ALA A 90 0.48 4.67 17.87
CA ALA A 90 -0.62 4.94 18.81
C ALA A 90 -1.68 5.85 18.18
N THR A 91 -1.22 6.88 17.45
CA THR A 91 -2.08 7.81 16.73
C THR A 91 -2.86 7.12 15.63
N LEU A 92 -2.21 6.28 14.82
CA LEU A 92 -2.88 5.49 13.78
C LEU A 92 -3.91 4.53 14.38
N ARG A 93 -3.58 3.85 15.49
CA ARG A 93 -4.52 2.97 16.19
C ARG A 93 -5.78 3.73 16.61
N ARG A 94 -5.60 4.86 17.30
CA ARG A 94 -6.69 5.71 17.75
C ARG A 94 -7.59 6.17 16.58
N MET A 95 -7.02 6.62 15.47
CA MET A 95 -7.81 7.10 14.33
C MET A 95 -8.61 6.00 13.63
N ILE A 96 -8.06 4.80 13.54
CA ILE A 96 -8.79 3.65 13.00
C ILE A 96 -9.93 3.29 13.96
N ASP A 97 -9.67 3.22 15.27
CA ASP A 97 -10.71 2.93 16.27
C ASP A 97 -11.85 3.97 16.26
N GLU A 98 -11.52 5.26 16.09
CA GLU A 98 -12.50 6.35 15.98
C GLU A 98 -13.32 6.30 14.68
N ASN A 99 -12.73 5.75 13.61
CA ASN A 99 -13.34 5.64 12.29
C ASN A 99 -14.00 6.94 11.78
N ASP A 100 -13.31 8.07 11.88
CA ASP A 100 -13.80 9.30 11.28
C ASP A 100 -13.39 9.36 9.80
N SER A 101 -14.34 9.66 8.91
CA SER A 101 -14.07 9.90 7.49
C SER A 101 -13.17 11.11 7.28
N ALA A 102 -13.19 12.09 8.18
CA ALA A 102 -12.28 13.24 8.13
C ALA A 102 -10.80 12.83 8.28
N THR A 103 -10.53 11.69 8.91
CA THR A 103 -9.15 11.22 9.19
C THR A 103 -8.64 10.19 8.20
N GLU A 104 -9.38 9.87 7.14
CA GLU A 104 -9.01 8.83 6.17
C GLU A 104 -7.66 9.13 5.51
N ASN A 105 -7.43 10.38 5.11
CA ASN A 105 -6.17 10.83 4.53
C ASN A 105 -5.01 10.72 5.53
N ALA A 106 -5.23 11.16 6.77
CA ALA A 106 -4.22 11.08 7.81
C ALA A 106 -3.84 9.63 8.14
N ARG A 107 -4.84 8.72 8.23
CA ARG A 107 -4.60 7.28 8.42
C ARG A 107 -3.74 6.70 7.32
N PHE A 108 -4.04 7.02 6.06
CA PHE A 108 -3.27 6.57 4.91
C PHE A 108 -1.82 7.05 4.95
N ILE A 109 -1.58 8.35 5.17
CA ILE A 109 -0.23 8.89 5.25
C ILE A 109 0.54 8.31 6.44
N LEU A 110 -0.11 8.14 7.60
CA LEU A 110 0.54 7.51 8.76
C LEU A 110 0.96 6.08 8.48
N ALA A 111 0.12 5.30 7.81
CA ALA A 111 0.47 3.95 7.38
C ALA A 111 1.70 3.96 6.44
N LEU A 112 1.74 4.85 5.45
CA LEU A 112 2.89 5.00 4.55
C LEU A 112 4.17 5.45 5.29
N MET A 113 4.04 6.34 6.28
CA MET A 113 5.17 6.75 7.11
C MET A 113 5.73 5.56 7.90
N LEU A 114 4.86 4.74 8.50
CA LEU A 114 5.25 3.55 9.25
C LEU A 114 5.81 2.44 8.34
N GLU A 115 5.30 2.31 7.13
CA GLU A 115 5.85 1.43 6.10
C GLU A 115 7.29 1.82 5.74
N ARG A 116 7.54 3.11 5.44
CA ARG A 116 8.89 3.63 5.14
C ARG A 116 9.86 3.46 6.30
N LYS A 117 9.37 3.60 7.53
CA LYS A 117 10.13 3.30 8.77
C LYS A 117 10.32 1.80 9.01
N LYS A 118 9.79 0.94 8.15
CA LYS A 118 9.84 -0.52 8.22
C LYS A 118 9.11 -1.10 9.43
N THR A 119 8.25 -0.35 10.11
CA THR A 119 7.42 -0.81 11.23
C THR A 119 6.25 -1.67 10.73
N LEU A 120 5.53 -1.15 9.74
CA LEU A 120 4.47 -1.86 9.03
C LEU A 120 5.00 -2.43 7.70
N ARG A 121 4.37 -3.50 7.23
CA ARG A 121 4.61 -4.09 5.92
C ARG A 121 3.27 -4.29 5.21
N PRO A 122 3.05 -3.75 4.00
CA PRO A 122 1.88 -4.10 3.21
C PRO A 122 1.96 -5.57 2.81
N VAL A 123 0.89 -6.32 3.06
CA VAL A 123 0.80 -7.78 2.83
C VAL A 123 -0.25 -8.17 1.80
N ASP A 124 -1.26 -7.33 1.59
CA ASP A 124 -2.29 -7.54 0.57
C ASP A 124 -3.00 -6.22 0.24
N GLU A 125 -3.62 -6.16 -0.95
CA GLU A 125 -4.52 -5.09 -1.37
C GLU A 125 -5.82 -5.70 -1.90
N LYS A 126 -6.95 -5.05 -1.61
CA LYS A 126 -8.29 -5.42 -2.10
C LYS A 126 -9.05 -4.19 -2.55
N GLU A 127 -10.03 -4.38 -3.42
CA GLU A 127 -10.97 -3.31 -3.75
C GLU A 127 -11.90 -3.09 -2.55
N SER A 128 -12.26 -1.83 -2.29
CA SER A 128 -13.23 -1.48 -1.25
C SER A 128 -14.66 -1.69 -1.76
N ASP A 129 -15.54 -2.23 -0.91
CA ASP A 129 -16.95 -2.45 -1.24
C ASP A 129 -17.71 -1.15 -1.56
N SER A 130 -17.22 -0.01 -1.08
CA SER A 130 -17.78 1.32 -1.37
C SER A 130 -17.41 1.85 -2.77
N GLY A 131 -16.62 1.11 -3.55
CA GLY A 131 -16.22 1.47 -4.92
C GLY A 131 -15.30 2.68 -5.03
N THR A 132 -14.88 3.24 -3.89
CA THR A 132 -14.02 4.43 -3.81
C THR A 132 -12.76 4.03 -3.05
N GLY A 133 -11.66 3.82 -3.78
CA GLY A 133 -10.36 3.45 -3.20
C GLY A 133 -10.10 1.94 -3.03
N LYS A 134 -8.91 1.65 -2.49
CA LYS A 134 -8.42 0.29 -2.22
C LYS A 134 -8.24 0.09 -0.72
N LEU A 135 -8.49 -1.11 -0.21
CA LEU A 135 -8.10 -1.53 1.13
C LEU A 135 -6.70 -2.11 1.10
N ILE A 136 -5.81 -1.57 1.91
CA ILE A 136 -4.44 -2.05 2.09
C ILE A 136 -4.34 -2.72 3.45
N PHE A 137 -3.88 -3.97 3.45
CA PHE A 137 -3.61 -4.75 4.64
C PHE A 137 -2.14 -4.58 5.01
N TYR A 138 -1.88 -4.08 6.21
CA TYR A 138 -0.54 -3.96 6.77
C TYR A 138 -0.37 -4.92 7.94
N GLU A 139 0.79 -5.55 8.03
CA GLU A 139 1.21 -6.34 9.18
C GLU A 139 2.36 -5.63 9.90
N HIS A 140 2.23 -5.45 11.21
CA HIS A 140 3.29 -4.95 12.06
C HIS A 140 4.36 -6.01 12.22
N LYS A 141 5.62 -5.69 11.92
CA LYS A 141 6.68 -6.69 11.80
C LYS A 141 6.98 -7.45 13.09
N GLN A 142 7.00 -6.77 14.22
CA GLN A 142 7.33 -7.39 15.52
C GLN A 142 6.13 -8.11 16.14
N THR A 143 4.99 -7.42 16.31
CA THR A 143 3.80 -7.96 16.97
C THR A 143 2.95 -8.87 16.08
N GLY A 144 3.13 -8.80 14.76
CA GLY A 144 2.27 -9.46 13.79
C GLY A 144 0.85 -8.91 13.73
N GLU A 145 0.57 -7.76 14.37
CA GLU A 145 -0.75 -7.11 14.36
C GLU A 145 -1.13 -6.64 12.95
N VAL A 146 -2.42 -6.68 12.62
CA VAL A 146 -2.92 -6.30 11.29
C VAL A 146 -3.66 -4.97 11.36
N PHE A 147 -3.31 -4.06 10.46
CA PHE A 147 -3.95 -2.77 10.24
C PHE A 147 -4.58 -2.78 8.84
N ILE A 148 -5.83 -2.34 8.72
CA ILE A 148 -6.51 -2.22 7.43
C ILE A 148 -6.76 -0.74 7.20
N VAL A 149 -6.25 -0.21 6.08
CA VAL A 149 -6.30 1.22 5.78
C VAL A 149 -6.80 1.41 4.35
N THR A 150 -7.76 2.31 4.17
CA THR A 150 -8.25 2.69 2.85
C THR A 150 -7.26 3.67 2.19
N ASP A 151 -6.97 3.46 0.91
CA ASP A 151 -6.28 4.43 0.05
C ASP A 151 -7.33 5.40 -0.53
N PRO A 152 -7.32 6.68 -0.12
CA PRO A 152 -8.26 7.68 -0.62
C PRO A 152 -7.91 8.19 -2.03
N GLN A 153 -6.89 7.63 -2.69
CA GLN A 153 -6.41 8.03 -4.01
C GLN A 153 -6.02 9.51 -4.09
N LEU A 154 -5.16 9.93 -3.15
CA LEU A 154 -4.69 11.32 -3.06
C LEU A 154 -4.12 11.80 -4.38
N LYS A 155 -4.58 12.97 -4.85
CA LYS A 155 -3.98 13.65 -6.00
C LYS A 155 -2.83 14.53 -5.52
N LEU A 156 -1.90 14.86 -6.43
CA LEU A 156 -0.75 15.72 -6.09
C LEU A 156 -1.15 17.06 -5.46
N ASN A 157 -2.31 17.60 -5.82
CA ASN A 157 -2.81 18.87 -5.29
C ASN A 157 -3.27 18.77 -3.82
N ASP A 158 -3.52 17.56 -3.31
CA ASP A 158 -4.04 17.34 -1.96
C ASP A 158 -2.90 17.15 -0.93
N ILE A 159 -1.66 17.03 -1.39
CA ILE A 159 -0.49 16.68 -0.55
C ILE A 159 -0.25 17.71 0.55
N GLU A 160 -0.36 19.01 0.26
CA GLU A 160 -0.06 20.07 1.23
C GLU A 160 -1.10 20.12 2.36
N ALA A 161 -2.39 19.95 2.03
CA ALA A 161 -3.47 19.91 3.01
C ALA A 161 -3.33 18.70 3.93
N VAL A 162 -3.04 17.52 3.36
CA VAL A 162 -2.88 16.28 4.14
C VAL A 162 -1.62 16.34 5.01
N GLN A 163 -0.53 16.94 4.53
CA GLN A 163 0.67 17.17 5.33
C GLN A 163 0.34 18.01 6.57
N GLN A 164 -0.35 19.14 6.40
CA GLN A 164 -0.74 20.01 7.52
C GLN A 164 -1.65 19.29 8.53
N GLU A 165 -2.59 18.47 8.05
CA GLU A 165 -3.48 17.65 8.86
C GLU A 165 -2.70 16.66 9.74
N VAL A 166 -1.81 15.87 9.13
CA VAL A 166 -0.96 14.89 9.83
C VAL A 166 -0.03 15.58 10.83
N ALA A 167 0.55 16.74 10.47
CA ALA A 167 1.41 17.53 11.36
C ALA A 167 0.68 17.99 12.63
N ALA A 168 -0.54 18.51 12.45
CA ALA A 168 -1.37 19.00 13.53
C ALA A 168 -1.80 17.86 14.46
N LEU A 169 -2.11 16.70 13.89
CA LEU A 169 -2.53 15.51 14.64
C LEU A 169 -1.38 14.84 15.40
N LEU A 170 -0.13 14.91 14.90
CA LEU A 170 1.06 14.35 15.56
C LEU A 170 1.75 15.33 16.53
N GLY A 171 1.20 16.53 16.73
CA GLY A 171 1.71 17.49 17.71
C GLY A 171 3.06 18.12 17.38
N GLY A 172 3.56 18.02 16.14
CA GLY A 172 4.89 18.48 15.77
C GLY A 172 5.05 18.77 14.28
N LYS A 173 5.48 20.00 13.97
CA LYS A 173 5.79 20.51 12.63
C LYS A 173 6.62 19.50 11.84
N ILE A 174 6.05 18.92 10.79
CA ILE A 174 6.84 18.31 9.70
C ILE A 174 7.65 19.44 9.08
N ASN A 175 8.96 19.45 9.37
CA ASN A 175 9.87 20.38 8.73
C ASN A 175 9.85 20.11 7.23
N GLN A 176 9.33 21.08 6.48
CA GLN A 176 9.48 21.16 5.03
C GLN A 176 10.94 21.49 4.71
N GLU A 177 11.81 20.49 4.73
CA GLU A 177 13.19 20.63 4.26
C GLU A 177 13.47 19.56 3.22
N ASN A 178 12.71 19.63 2.11
CA ASN A 178 13.13 19.18 0.76
C ASN A 178 11.95 19.31 -0.21
N ALA A 179 11.65 20.54 -0.63
CA ALA A 179 10.94 20.81 -1.88
C ALA A 179 11.09 22.29 -2.23
N THR A 180 12.29 22.70 -2.60
CA THR A 180 12.50 23.93 -3.37
C THR A 180 13.08 23.51 -4.71
N PRO A 181 12.31 23.50 -5.81
CA PRO A 181 12.89 23.82 -7.10
C PRO A 181 13.01 25.34 -7.17
N ASP A 182 14.24 25.81 -7.36
CA ASP A 182 14.60 27.20 -7.62
C ASP A 182 13.57 27.90 -8.51
N ALA A 183 13.05 29.02 -8.00
CA ALA A 183 12.40 30.06 -8.77
C ALA A 183 13.22 31.35 -8.60
N GLU A 184 14.22 31.52 -9.47
CA GLU A 184 14.80 32.80 -9.87
C GLU A 184 14.82 32.72 -11.41
N ASP A 185 14.36 33.65 -12.23
CA ASP A 185 14.22 35.10 -12.11
C ASP A 185 13.30 35.56 -13.28
N SER A 186 12.63 36.70 -13.14
CA SER A 186 11.81 37.37 -14.17
C SER A 186 12.23 38.84 -14.19
N PRO A 187 12.40 39.54 -15.34
CA PRO A 187 11.23 40.13 -15.98
C PRO A 187 11.27 40.37 -17.52
N GLU A 188 10.13 40.07 -18.14
CA GLU A 188 9.33 40.89 -19.08
C GLU A 188 9.96 42.02 -19.94
N ALA A 189 9.82 41.91 -21.27
CA ALA A 189 9.51 43.04 -22.17
C ALA A 189 8.92 42.58 -23.53
N LEU A 190 7.84 43.25 -23.92
CA LEU A 190 6.94 43.07 -25.07
C LEU A 190 7.42 43.83 -26.33
N ALA A 191 7.01 43.39 -27.53
CA ALA A 191 6.88 44.08 -28.84
C ALA A 191 7.66 43.41 -30.01
N THR A 192 7.27 43.30 -31.28
CA THR A 192 6.04 43.50 -32.09
C THR A 192 6.38 42.97 -33.52
N GLU A 193 5.39 42.45 -34.27
CA GLU A 193 5.25 42.33 -35.74
C GLU A 193 6.36 41.76 -36.65
N ALA A 194 6.02 40.75 -37.47
CA ALA A 194 5.68 40.91 -38.91
C ALA A 194 5.90 39.62 -39.73
N THR A 195 4.91 39.35 -40.58
CA THR A 195 4.80 38.40 -41.71
C THR A 195 5.99 38.36 -42.67
N SER A 196 6.29 37.19 -43.28
CA SER A 196 6.06 36.89 -44.71
C SER A 196 6.82 35.64 -45.25
N GLU A 197 6.03 34.77 -45.89
CA GLU A 197 6.26 34.06 -47.17
C GLU A 197 7.48 33.14 -47.43
N THR A 198 7.14 31.87 -47.71
CA THR A 198 7.46 31.06 -48.90
C THR A 198 8.85 31.15 -49.55
N SER A 199 9.52 30.01 -49.71
CA SER A 199 10.06 29.51 -51.01
C SER A 199 10.82 28.18 -50.88
N VAL A 200 10.42 27.20 -51.70
CA VAL A 200 11.18 25.99 -52.08
C VAL A 200 11.99 26.33 -53.35
N PRO A 201 13.17 25.74 -53.58
CA PRO A 201 13.33 24.72 -54.67
C PRO A 201 14.27 23.55 -54.24
N THR A 202 14.11 22.28 -54.62
CA THR A 202 14.20 21.62 -55.96
C THR A 202 15.59 21.81 -56.57
N VAL A 203 16.39 20.85 -57.07
CA VAL A 203 16.36 19.39 -57.32
C VAL A 203 17.81 18.97 -57.65
N GLU A 204 18.15 17.67 -57.58
CA GLU A 204 18.92 16.88 -58.58
C GLU A 204 19.67 15.69 -57.98
N THR A 205 19.14 14.50 -58.30
CA THR A 205 19.82 13.20 -58.41
C THR A 205 20.62 13.17 -59.74
N PRO A 206 21.68 12.34 -59.88
CA PRO A 206 21.51 11.04 -60.54
C PRO A 206 22.30 9.91 -59.84
N THR A 207 21.73 8.71 -59.66
CA THR A 207 21.72 7.54 -60.56
C THR A 207 23.08 6.84 -60.65
N ASP A 208 23.23 5.59 -60.20
CA ASP A 208 23.02 4.42 -61.08
C ASP A 208 23.19 3.04 -60.38
N THR A 209 22.28 2.12 -60.75
CA THR A 209 22.39 0.64 -60.91
C THR A 209 22.89 -0.23 -59.75
N ALA A 210 22.06 -1.02 -59.06
CA ALA A 210 21.27 -2.22 -59.43
C ALA A 210 22.04 -3.56 -59.29
N ASP A 211 21.52 -4.42 -58.42
CA ASP A 211 21.09 -5.83 -58.66
C ASP A 211 20.87 -6.47 -57.26
N GLN A 212 19.64 -6.76 -56.82
CA GLN A 212 18.76 -7.88 -57.22
C GLN A 212 19.34 -9.24 -56.82
N GLU A 213 18.85 -9.81 -55.72
CA GLU A 213 18.13 -11.09 -55.66
C GLU A 213 17.89 -11.52 -54.20
N ASN A 214 16.69 -12.00 -53.96
CA ASN A 214 16.18 -12.59 -52.72
C ASN A 214 15.87 -14.08 -53.02
N PRO A 215 15.41 -14.85 -52.05
CA PRO A 215 16.11 -15.78 -51.15
C PRO A 215 15.96 -17.25 -51.66
N PRO A 216 16.15 -18.34 -50.88
CA PRO A 216 15.19 -18.71 -49.81
C PRO A 216 15.80 -19.42 -48.57
N ASP A 217 15.01 -19.42 -47.49
CA ASP A 217 14.96 -20.37 -46.35
C ASP A 217 14.62 -21.81 -46.88
N PRO A 218 14.63 -22.97 -46.15
CA PRO A 218 14.40 -23.15 -44.69
C PRO A 218 15.05 -24.37 -43.97
N LEU A 219 14.71 -24.55 -42.67
CA LEU A 219 14.75 -25.79 -41.82
C LEU A 219 16.14 -26.20 -41.26
N GLU A 220 16.35 -26.78 -40.07
CA GLU A 220 15.53 -27.37 -38.98
C GLU A 220 16.47 -27.75 -37.79
N GLU A 221 15.90 -28.07 -36.62
CA GLU A 221 16.43 -28.93 -35.50
C GLU A 221 17.57 -28.37 -34.61
N GLU A 222 17.58 -28.48 -33.27
CA GLU A 222 16.87 -29.27 -32.24
C GLU A 222 16.44 -28.42 -31.02
#